data_AF-A0A2V8QBX4-F1
#
_entry.id   AF-A0A2V8QBX4-F1
#
_cell.length_a   1.000
_cell.length_b   1.000
_cell.length_c   1.000
_cell.angle_alpha   90.00
_cell.angle_beta   90.00
_cell.angle_gamma   90.00
#
_symmetry.space_group_name_H-M   'P 1'
#
loop_
_entity.id
_entity.type
_entity.pdbx_description
1 polymer ?
#
loop_
_entity_poly.entity_id
_entity_poly.type
_entity_poly.pdbx_seq_one_letter_code
_entity_poly.pdbx_strand_id
1 'polypeptide(L)'
;MKDFAARFGVFRKLTTRFVAGEDIDEAVTFIREINSEGCSATFDHLNESVASADEAELEVSEYLDILSKIDETRINSNVSIKLTQFGLGLDHELAYKNARRVVEEAHRRGNFVRVDMEDSAVTQVTID
;
A
#
# COMPACT_ATOMS: atom_id res chain seq x y z
N MET A 1 -1.93 -33.72 -0.01
CA MET A 1 -2.61 -32.48 0.44
C MET A 1 -2.36 -32.13 1.92
N LYS A 2 -1.41 -32.79 2.61
CA LYS A 2 -0.80 -32.30 3.87
C LYS A 2 0.70 -32.00 3.74
N ASP A 3 1.34 -32.47 2.67
CA ASP A 3 2.79 -32.31 2.42
C ASP A 3 3.19 -31.10 1.55
N PHE A 4 2.25 -30.27 1.11
CA PHE A 4 2.61 -29.04 0.36
C PHE A 4 3.00 -27.88 1.28
N ALA A 5 2.44 -27.83 2.49
CA ALA A 5 2.70 -26.79 3.48
C ALA A 5 4.12 -26.84 4.07
N ALA A 6 4.77 -28.01 4.09
CA ALA A 6 6.15 -28.15 4.56
C ALA A 6 7.19 -27.44 3.67
N ARG A 7 6.83 -27.11 2.42
CA ARG A 7 7.69 -26.32 1.51
C ARG A 7 7.63 -24.81 1.77
N PHE A 8 6.63 -24.30 2.49
CA PHE A 8 6.50 -22.86 2.77
C PHE A 8 7.47 -22.33 3.83
N GLY A 9 8.02 -23.18 4.71
CA GLY A 9 8.89 -22.71 5.81
C GLY A 9 10.23 -22.10 5.35
N VAL A 10 10.79 -22.59 4.23
CA VAL A 10 12.04 -22.06 3.66
C VAL A 10 11.77 -20.83 2.78
N PHE A 11 10.66 -20.83 2.02
CA PHE A 11 10.25 -19.68 1.22
C PHE A 11 9.82 -18.49 2.07
N ARG A 12 9.12 -18.73 3.20
CA ARG A 12 8.71 -17.67 4.14
C ARG A 12 9.90 -16.88 4.67
N LYS A 13 11.03 -17.54 4.96
CA LYS A 13 12.26 -16.86 5.42
C LYS A 13 12.91 -15.99 4.34
N LEU A 14 12.71 -16.32 3.07
CA LEU A 14 13.20 -15.53 1.95
C LEU A 14 12.25 -14.38 1.63
N THR A 15 10.93 -14.57 1.76
CA THR A 15 9.92 -13.55 1.49
C THR A 15 9.77 -12.54 2.62
N THR A 16 9.96 -12.91 3.91
CA THR A 16 9.89 -11.95 5.05
C THR A 16 10.94 -10.84 4.99
N ARG A 17 12.00 -11.02 4.18
CA ARG A 17 12.96 -9.94 3.91
C ARG A 17 12.39 -8.87 2.98
N PHE A 18 11.36 -9.20 2.20
CA PHE A 18 10.76 -8.36 1.16
C PHE A 18 9.28 -8.04 1.39
N VAL A 19 8.60 -8.77 2.27
CA VAL A 19 7.18 -8.62 2.60
C VAL A 19 7.06 -8.60 4.13
N ALA A 20 6.54 -7.51 4.68
CA ALA A 20 6.47 -7.28 6.12
C ALA A 20 5.44 -8.15 6.86
N GLY A 21 4.59 -8.88 6.14
CA GLY A 21 3.54 -9.75 6.69
C GLY A 21 2.44 -9.99 5.66
N GLU A 22 1.58 -10.98 5.89
CA GLU A 22 0.33 -11.18 5.13
C GLU A 22 -0.85 -10.42 5.76
N ASP A 23 -0.64 -9.87 6.97
CA ASP A 23 -1.60 -9.10 7.75
C ASP A 23 -0.95 -7.79 8.25
N ILE A 24 -1.77 -6.75 8.39
CA ILE A 24 -1.35 -5.42 8.80
C ILE A 24 -0.75 -5.41 10.22
N ASP A 25 -1.25 -6.25 11.13
CA ASP A 25 -0.74 -6.33 12.50
C ASP A 25 0.68 -6.93 12.56
N GLU A 26 0.99 -7.87 11.66
CA GLU A 26 2.36 -8.37 11.48
C GLU A 26 3.26 -7.24 10.96
N ALA A 27 2.82 -6.52 9.92
CA ALA A 27 3.58 -5.42 9.35
C ALA A 27 3.85 -4.30 10.37
N VAL A 28 2.88 -3.96 11.23
CA VAL A 28 3.06 -3.01 12.34
C VAL A 28 4.18 -3.46 13.28
N THR A 29 4.24 -4.76 13.61
CA THR A 29 5.28 -5.30 14.50
C THR A 29 6.67 -5.11 13.90
N PHE A 30 6.85 -5.47 12.62
CA PHE A 30 8.13 -5.25 11.92
C PHE A 30 8.48 -3.78 11.78
N ILE A 31 7.51 -2.90 11.47
CA ILE A 31 7.78 -1.47 11.35
C ILE A 31 8.24 -0.88 12.68
N ARG A 32 7.73 -1.35 13.83
CA ARG A 32 8.24 -0.92 15.15
C ARG A 32 9.71 -1.25 15.34
N GLU A 33 10.15 -2.42 14.89
CA GLU A 33 11.56 -2.82 14.93
C GLU A 33 12.41 -1.86 14.08
N ILE A 34 12.00 -1.61 12.83
CA ILE A 34 12.66 -0.65 11.93
C ILE A 34 12.65 0.79 12.49
N ASN A 35 11.56 1.21 13.12
CA ASN A 35 11.46 2.51 13.78
C ASN A 35 12.42 2.64 14.97
N SER A 36 12.65 1.55 15.71
CA SER A 36 13.60 1.53 16.83
C SER A 36 15.05 1.72 16.39
N GLU A 37 15.35 1.42 15.12
CA GLU A 37 16.64 1.65 14.47
C GLU A 37 16.77 3.08 13.89
N GLY A 38 15.75 3.93 14.06
CA GLY A 38 15.72 5.31 13.57
C GLY A 38 15.22 5.48 12.13
N CYS A 39 14.70 4.42 11.50
CA CYS A 39 14.19 4.44 10.14
C CYS A 39 12.65 4.59 10.10
N SER A 40 12.11 5.31 9.12
CA SER A 40 10.67 5.28 8.79
C SER A 40 10.36 4.15 7.82
N ALA A 41 9.10 3.73 7.74
CA ALA A 41 8.62 2.80 6.74
C ALA A 41 7.61 3.45 5.77
N THR A 42 7.29 2.73 4.70
CA THR A 42 6.18 3.05 3.80
C THR A 42 5.46 1.75 3.50
N PHE A 43 4.14 1.74 3.62
CA PHE A 43 3.32 0.67 3.08
C PHE A 43 3.23 0.83 1.56
N ASP A 44 3.37 -0.28 0.86
CA ASP A 44 3.13 -0.42 -0.58
C ASP A 44 2.28 -1.67 -0.73
N HIS A 45 1.00 -1.50 -1.13
CA HIS A 45 0.11 -2.63 -1.30
C HIS A 45 0.46 -3.35 -2.60
N LEU A 46 0.89 -4.61 -2.47
CA LEU A 46 1.36 -5.44 -3.58
C LEU A 46 0.18 -6.00 -4.38
N ASN A 47 -0.54 -5.12 -5.07
CA ASN A 47 -1.53 -5.52 -6.06
C ASN A 47 -1.17 -4.94 -7.44
N GLU A 48 -1.60 -5.58 -8.52
CA GLU A 48 -1.40 -5.04 -9.87
C GLU A 48 -2.51 -4.04 -10.25
N SER A 49 -2.47 -3.51 -11.46
CA SER A 49 -3.51 -2.62 -12.01
C SER A 49 -4.91 -3.23 -11.88
N VAL A 50 -5.90 -2.43 -11.48
CA VAL A 50 -7.30 -2.87 -11.37
C VAL A 50 -7.99 -2.94 -12.72
N ALA A 51 -8.90 -3.90 -12.87
CA ALA A 51 -9.68 -4.14 -14.08
C ALA A 51 -11.13 -3.64 -13.97
N SER A 52 -11.56 -3.17 -12.79
CA SER A 52 -12.90 -2.61 -12.56
C SER A 52 -12.91 -1.48 -11.54
N ALA A 53 -13.98 -0.67 -11.57
CA ALA A 53 -14.19 0.38 -10.57
C ALA A 53 -14.40 -0.19 -9.16
N ASP A 54 -15.00 -1.37 -9.04
CA ASP A 54 -15.19 -2.03 -7.74
C ASP A 54 -13.85 -2.49 -7.15
N GLU A 55 -12.94 -3.01 -7.98
CA GLU A 55 -11.57 -3.33 -7.55
C GLU A 55 -10.80 -2.07 -7.12
N ALA A 56 -10.97 -0.95 -7.85
CA ALA A 56 -10.38 0.34 -7.46
C ALA A 56 -10.90 0.82 -6.09
N GLU A 57 -12.19 0.63 -5.81
CA GLU A 57 -12.82 0.98 -4.53
C GLU A 57 -12.29 0.11 -3.37
N LEU A 58 -12.07 -1.18 -3.63
CA LEU A 58 -11.44 -2.07 -2.65
C LEU A 58 -10.01 -1.61 -2.33
N GLU A 59 -9.21 -1.28 -3.35
CA GLU A 59 -7.86 -0.72 -3.13
C GLU A 59 -7.89 0.55 -2.28
N VAL A 60 -8.78 1.50 -2.59
CA VAL A 60 -8.94 2.72 -1.77
C VAL A 60 -9.28 2.36 -0.33
N SER A 61 -10.19 1.41 -0.11
CA SER A 61 -10.59 0.98 1.23
C SER A 61 -9.41 0.42 2.03
N GLU A 62 -8.57 -0.42 1.42
CA GLU A 62 -7.36 -0.96 2.04
C GLU A 62 -6.39 0.17 2.46
N TYR A 63 -6.15 1.16 1.60
CA TYR A 63 -5.30 2.30 1.97
C TYR A 63 -5.88 3.14 3.12
N LEU A 64 -7.21 3.31 3.19
CA LEU A 64 -7.85 4.00 4.31
C LEU A 64 -7.68 3.22 5.62
N ASP A 65 -7.80 1.90 5.59
CA ASP A 65 -7.59 1.04 6.76
C ASP A 65 -6.12 1.05 7.21
N ILE A 66 -5.17 1.03 6.26
CA ILE A 66 -3.74 1.19 6.55
C ILE A 66 -3.45 2.53 7.23
N LEU A 67 -3.98 3.63 6.68
CA LEU A 67 -3.83 4.95 7.29
C LEU A 67 -4.43 5.01 8.70
N SER A 68 -5.58 4.36 8.93
CA SER A 68 -6.16 4.24 10.27
C SER A 68 -5.24 3.49 11.21
N LYS A 69 -4.68 2.37 10.77
CA LYS A 69 -3.79 1.55 11.60
C LYS A 69 -2.49 2.29 11.94
N ILE A 70 -1.92 3.04 11.01
CA ILE A 70 -0.72 3.87 11.27
C ILE A 70 -1.01 4.88 12.39
N ASP A 71 -2.15 5.57 12.32
CA ASP A 71 -2.55 6.58 13.30
C ASP A 71 -2.90 5.96 14.68
N GLU A 72 -3.61 4.83 14.69
CA GLU A 72 -3.93 4.08 15.91
C GLU A 72 -2.68 3.57 16.64
N THR A 73 -1.72 3.03 15.88
CA THR A 73 -0.54 2.37 16.44
C THR A 73 0.62 3.34 16.64
N ARG A 74 0.57 4.53 16.05
CA ARG A 74 1.63 5.56 16.12
C ARG A 74 2.99 5.07 15.63
N ILE A 75 3.00 4.12 14.69
CA ILE A 75 4.22 3.75 13.98
C ILE A 75 4.66 4.90 13.06
N ASN A 76 5.96 5.06 12.88
CA ASN A 76 6.51 6.02 11.92
C ASN A 76 6.50 5.38 10.53
N SER A 77 5.36 5.52 9.84
CA SER A 77 5.13 5.01 8.50
C SER A 77 4.21 5.92 7.69
N ASN A 78 4.29 5.81 6.38
CA ASN A 78 3.41 6.45 5.40
C ASN A 78 2.93 5.43 4.36
N VAL A 79 2.24 5.89 3.31
CA VAL A 79 1.75 5.02 2.23
C VAL A 79 2.27 5.48 0.87
N SER A 80 2.46 4.53 -0.03
CA SER A 80 2.74 4.77 -1.44
C SER A 80 1.62 4.20 -2.28
N ILE A 81 1.10 4.99 -3.21
CA ILE A 81 -0.02 4.61 -4.07
C ILE A 81 0.43 4.54 -5.53
N LYS A 82 -0.20 3.67 -6.30
CA LYS A 82 -0.08 3.61 -7.76
C LYS A 82 -1.41 4.03 -8.36
N LEU A 83 -1.39 4.97 -9.31
CA LEU A 83 -2.63 5.52 -9.88
C LEU A 83 -3.35 4.48 -10.73
N THR A 84 -2.63 3.51 -11.31
CA THR A 84 -3.25 2.38 -12.02
C THR A 84 -4.10 1.49 -11.11
N GLN A 85 -3.72 1.31 -9.83
CA GLN A 85 -4.56 0.62 -8.83
C GLN A 85 -5.82 1.41 -8.50
N PHE A 86 -5.80 2.73 -8.69
CA PHE A 86 -6.94 3.60 -8.41
C PHE A 86 -7.86 3.82 -9.62
N GLY A 87 -7.58 3.13 -10.73
CA GLY A 87 -8.44 3.13 -11.91
C GLY A 87 -7.93 4.01 -13.06
N LEU A 88 -6.66 4.43 -13.06
CA LEU A 88 -6.11 5.27 -14.14
C LEU A 88 -6.24 4.64 -15.53
N GLY A 89 -6.10 3.31 -15.61
CA GLY A 89 -6.31 2.56 -16.86
C GLY A 89 -7.78 2.45 -17.30
N LEU A 90 -8.74 2.81 -16.44
CA LEU A 90 -10.17 2.75 -16.71
C LEU A 90 -10.74 4.13 -17.03
N ASP A 91 -10.47 5.11 -16.17
CA ASP A 91 -10.95 6.48 -16.28
C ASP A 91 -10.10 7.43 -15.40
N HIS A 92 -9.64 8.55 -15.97
CA HIS A 92 -8.76 9.48 -15.25
C HIS A 92 -9.46 10.17 -14.08
N GLU A 93 -10.75 10.50 -14.21
CA GLU A 93 -11.51 11.14 -13.13
C GLU A 93 -11.77 10.17 -11.97
N LEU A 94 -11.96 8.89 -12.25
CA LEU A 94 -12.03 7.83 -11.24
C LEU A 94 -10.72 7.79 -10.44
N ALA A 95 -9.57 7.69 -11.12
CA ALA A 95 -8.26 7.67 -10.48
C ALA A 95 -8.01 8.90 -9.61
N TYR A 96 -8.33 10.09 -10.13
CA TYR A 96 -8.20 11.35 -9.39
C TYR A 96 -9.06 11.36 -8.13
N LYS A 97 -10.34 10.99 -8.22
CA LYS A 97 -11.25 10.95 -7.05
C LYS A 97 -10.78 9.95 -6.01
N ASN A 98 -10.32 8.78 -6.44
CA ASN A 98 -9.82 7.74 -5.56
C ASN A 98 -8.52 8.17 -4.84
N ALA A 99 -7.53 8.68 -5.60
CA ALA A 99 -6.30 9.21 -5.03
C ALA A 99 -6.57 10.35 -4.04
N ARG A 100 -7.46 11.28 -4.42
CA ARG A 100 -7.84 12.41 -3.57
C ARG A 100 -8.44 11.97 -2.24
N ARG A 101 -9.28 10.94 -2.21
CA ARG A 101 -9.85 10.41 -0.95
C ARG A 101 -8.76 9.93 0.00
N VAL A 102 -7.78 9.18 -0.51
CA VAL A 102 -6.65 8.68 0.30
C VAL A 102 -5.76 9.83 0.78
N VAL A 103 -5.47 10.79 -0.08
CA VAL A 103 -4.66 11.98 0.27
C VAL A 103 -5.37 12.86 1.32
N GLU A 104 -6.67 13.09 1.19
CA GLU A 104 -7.46 13.85 2.17
C GLU A 104 -7.47 13.15 3.54
N GLU A 105 -7.60 11.83 3.57
CA GLU A 105 -7.56 11.06 4.82
C GLU A 105 -6.17 11.07 5.45
N ALA A 106 -5.11 10.88 4.66
CA ALA A 106 -3.73 11.00 5.14
C ALA A 106 -3.47 12.40 5.72
N HIS A 107 -3.93 13.46 5.05
CA HIS A 107 -3.79 14.83 5.52
C HIS A 107 -4.47 15.05 6.88
N ARG A 108 -5.70 14.54 7.08
CA ARG A 108 -6.41 14.64 8.37
C ARG A 108 -5.64 13.99 9.52
N ARG A 109 -4.86 12.95 9.22
CA ARG A 109 -4.03 12.21 10.20
C ARG A 109 -2.60 12.74 10.31
N GLY A 110 -2.26 13.81 9.59
CA GLY A 110 -0.90 14.35 9.54
C GLY A 110 0.11 13.40 8.89
N ASN A 111 -0.35 12.52 8.00
CA ASN A 111 0.47 11.56 7.27
C ASN A 111 0.78 12.05 5.85
N PHE A 112 1.66 11.33 5.16
CA PHE A 112 2.13 11.60 3.81
C PHE A 112 1.68 10.48 2.85
N VAL A 113 1.44 10.85 1.59
CA VAL A 113 1.18 9.91 0.50
C VAL A 113 2.23 10.14 -0.58
N ARG A 114 2.97 9.09 -0.93
CA ARG A 114 3.80 9.08 -2.13
C ARG A 114 2.97 8.58 -3.30
N VAL A 115 2.99 9.29 -4.42
CA VAL A 115 2.52 8.75 -5.70
C VAL A 115 3.72 8.12 -6.39
N ASP A 116 3.69 6.80 -6.58
CA ASP A 116 4.75 6.10 -7.26
C ASP A 116 4.70 6.40 -8.77
N MET A 117 5.87 6.59 -9.37
CA MET A 117 5.97 6.68 -10.83
C MET A 117 5.95 5.26 -11.40
N GLU A 118 5.02 5.02 -12.33
CA GLU A 118 4.79 3.73 -12.96
C GLU A 118 5.44 3.70 -14.36
N ASP A 119 4.86 2.96 -15.31
CA ASP A 119 5.42 2.87 -16.67
C ASP A 119 5.39 4.20 -17.44
N SER A 120 6.12 4.23 -18.57
CA SER A 120 6.24 5.43 -19.39
C SER A 120 4.94 5.86 -20.07
N ALA A 121 3.95 4.96 -20.21
CA ALA A 121 2.67 5.29 -20.83
C ALA A 121 1.79 6.13 -19.89
N VAL A 122 1.98 6.01 -18.57
CA VAL A 122 1.24 6.77 -17.56
C VAL A 122 2.04 7.90 -16.90
N THR A 123 3.33 8.06 -17.21
CA THR A 123 4.19 9.06 -16.58
C THR A 123 3.65 10.49 -16.66
N GLN A 124 3.18 10.94 -17.84
CA GLN A 124 2.73 12.33 -18.01
C GLN A 124 1.46 12.61 -17.20
N VAL A 125 0.48 11.71 -17.26
CA VAL A 125 -0.77 11.87 -16.51
C VAL A 125 -0.58 11.76 -15.00
N THR A 126 0.47 11.07 -14.53
CA THR A 126 0.86 11.07 -13.11
C THR A 126 1.41 12.43 -12.64
N ILE A 127 2.00 13.23 -13.55
CA ILE A 127 2.58 14.54 -13.22
C ILE A 127 1.53 15.66 -13.29
N ASP A 128 0.56 15.55 -14.20
CA ASP A 128 -0.50 16.55 -14.43
C ASP A 128 -1.50 16.65 -13.26
#